data_AF-A0A4Q2Y5P2-F1
#
_entry.id   AF-A0A4Q2Y5P2-F1
#
_cell.length_a   1.000
_cell.length_b   1.000
_cell.length_c   1.000
_cell.angle_alpha   90.00
_cell.angle_beta   90.00
_cell.angle_gamma   90.00
#
_symmetry.space_group_name_H-M   'P 1'
#
loop_
_entity.id
_entity.type
_entity.pdbx_description
1 polymer ?
#
loop_
_entity_poly.entity_id
_entity_poly.type
_entity_poly.pdbx_seq_one_letter_code
_entity_poly.pdbx_strand_id
1 'polypeptide(L)'
;MSDQQSGSGGTPGADPDHKPKKKEGWLGTVVTGVVCLGFLWIWFKPAKKTWESQSTAQYVARAMAEPPAVDPTEKLMLDFDLMEASLLQARQGMAPEGVETAVHIADPTVQARAVRQLAQAHLNSDSKRMGDALSMCDRIADPAARIRMREELLLQIAAMGFRDVALPEAKTLLFRARLAHRLAETDGQDIARSVLQEIDTALPHLPPAEAAALRTEAAWTRVSLALSDGPQQAFPLIKSLPPQEQDALWLDLFRVCFGLGEEASKAAAEVVAQVTAPALKRQLELEAMLSNIPLRPEAELLAELHADLKAAPSGISHIKALIILSDAQRRASPGPEADAAAATLHQACEEAQALTDPVERATQMAELTDDLRDALMLAETTQMLTAASEAARTVKAPEERV
;
A
#
# COMPACT_ATOMS: atom_id res chain seq x y z
N MET A 1 -28.18 84.88 3.94
CA MET A 1 -29.11 84.11 3.07
C MET A 1 -29.17 82.71 3.67
N SER A 2 -29.75 82.58 4.86
CA SER A 2 -31.16 82.25 5.15
C SER A 2 -31.40 80.74 4.95
N ASP A 3 -31.82 79.92 5.91
CA ASP A 3 -32.15 80.08 7.34
C ASP A 3 -31.99 78.72 8.06
N GLN A 4 -31.79 78.77 9.38
CA GLN A 4 -31.91 77.68 10.35
C GLN A 4 -33.38 77.27 10.57
N GLN A 5 -33.62 76.05 11.09
CA GLN A 5 -34.42 75.71 12.31
C GLN A 5 -34.88 74.23 12.24
N SER A 6 -34.46 73.33 13.13
CA SER A 6 -34.94 73.06 14.52
C SER A 6 -36.42 72.69 14.59
N GLY A 7 -36.79 71.46 14.97
CA GLY A 7 -37.26 71.11 16.33
C GLY A 7 -38.69 70.55 16.20
N SER A 8 -39.03 69.37 16.72
CA SER A 8 -39.42 69.04 18.10
C SER A 8 -40.89 68.56 18.16
N GLY A 9 -41.10 67.35 18.68
CA GLY A 9 -42.14 66.99 19.66
C GLY A 9 -43.63 67.06 19.32
N GLY A 10 -44.31 65.92 19.53
CA GLY A 10 -45.61 65.89 20.24
C GLY A 10 -46.91 65.78 19.43
N THR A 11 -47.47 64.56 19.41
CA THR A 11 -48.90 64.19 19.21
C THR A 11 -49.86 64.93 20.18
N PRO A 12 -51.23 64.93 20.08
CA PRO A 12 -52.14 64.01 19.36
C PRO A 12 -53.44 64.63 18.73
N GLY A 13 -54.19 63.82 17.97
CA GLY A 13 -55.66 63.82 18.01
C GLY A 13 -56.42 64.47 16.85
N ALA A 14 -57.04 63.63 16.00
CA ALA A 14 -58.48 63.64 15.66
C ALA A 14 -58.69 62.87 14.34
N ASP A 15 -59.12 61.62 14.46
CA ASP A 15 -59.79 60.89 13.36
C ASP A 15 -61.25 61.40 13.29
N PRO A 16 -61.88 61.49 12.11
CA PRO A 16 -62.74 60.36 11.76
C PRO A 16 -62.91 60.05 10.26
N ASP A 17 -63.32 58.81 10.04
CA ASP A 17 -64.14 58.33 8.93
C ASP A 17 -63.52 58.31 7.53
N HIS A 18 -62.96 57.14 7.16
CA HIS A 18 -63.28 56.50 5.88
C HIS A 18 -63.51 54.98 6.08
N LYS A 19 -64.76 54.56 5.85
CA LYS A 19 -65.23 53.16 5.91
C LYS A 19 -64.55 52.27 4.86
N PRO A 20 -64.34 50.97 5.14
CA PRO A 20 -63.68 50.04 4.24
C PRO A 20 -64.66 49.38 3.26
N LYS A 21 -64.38 49.47 1.96
CA LYS A 21 -64.94 48.62 0.88
C LYS A 21 -63.90 48.62 -0.26
N LYS A 22 -63.54 47.55 -0.96
CA LYS A 22 -63.95 46.14 -1.01
C LYS A 22 -62.85 45.39 -1.78
N LYS A 23 -62.42 44.25 -1.23
CA LYS A 23 -62.29 42.94 -1.90
C LYS A 23 -62.07 42.92 -3.42
N GLU A 24 -60.87 43.24 -3.90
CA GLU A 24 -60.38 42.80 -5.21
C GLU A 24 -58.91 42.40 -5.04
N GLY A 25 -58.64 41.10 -5.00
CA GLY A 25 -57.28 40.59 -4.80
C GLY A 25 -57.24 39.11 -4.45
N TRP A 26 -58.25 38.63 -3.71
CA TRP A 26 -58.30 37.22 -3.31
C TRP A 26 -58.66 36.28 -4.47
N LEU A 27 -59.54 36.71 -5.39
CA LEU A 27 -59.86 35.90 -6.56
C LEU A 27 -58.65 35.76 -7.50
N GLY A 28 -57.84 36.81 -7.64
CA GLY A 28 -56.61 36.76 -8.44
C GLY A 28 -55.58 35.80 -7.85
N THR A 29 -55.34 35.83 -6.54
CA THR A 29 -54.39 34.91 -5.89
C THR A 29 -54.89 33.46 -5.86
N VAL A 30 -56.19 33.23 -5.69
CA VAL A 30 -56.76 31.88 -5.75
C VAL A 30 -56.73 31.34 -7.17
N VAL A 31 -57.04 32.16 -8.19
CA VAL A 31 -56.96 31.74 -9.60
C VAL A 31 -55.51 31.48 -10.00
N THR A 32 -54.56 32.33 -9.62
CA THR A 32 -53.12 32.08 -9.87
C THR A 32 -52.64 30.84 -9.11
N GLY A 33 -53.09 30.62 -7.88
CA GLY A 33 -52.78 29.42 -7.11
C GLY A 33 -53.32 28.14 -7.74
N VAL A 34 -54.56 28.15 -8.23
CA VAL A 34 -55.20 27.00 -8.92
C VAL A 34 -54.59 26.79 -10.30
N VAL A 35 -54.22 27.84 -11.02
CA VAL A 35 -53.51 27.73 -12.31
C VAL A 35 -52.11 27.18 -12.11
N CYS A 36 -51.35 27.62 -11.09
CA CYS A 36 -50.03 27.06 -10.77
C CYS A 36 -50.09 25.62 -10.27
N LEU A 37 -51.07 25.27 -9.43
CA LEU A 37 -51.32 23.88 -9.00
C LEU A 37 -51.81 23.00 -10.15
N GLY A 38 -52.62 23.53 -11.05
CA GLY A 38 -53.04 22.87 -12.28
C GLY A 38 -51.87 22.66 -13.25
N PHE A 39 -50.97 23.64 -13.35
CA PHE A 39 -49.74 23.56 -14.16
C PHE A 39 -48.79 22.51 -13.58
N LEU A 40 -48.59 22.49 -12.25
CA LEU A 40 -47.81 21.45 -11.57
C LEU A 40 -48.47 20.08 -11.74
N TRP A 41 -49.79 19.96 -11.62
CA TRP A 41 -50.48 18.69 -11.81
C TRP A 41 -50.44 18.20 -13.26
N ILE A 42 -50.46 19.10 -14.25
CA ILE A 42 -50.32 18.79 -15.68
C ILE A 42 -48.87 18.48 -16.05
N TRP A 43 -47.87 19.07 -15.39
CA TRP A 43 -46.44 18.75 -15.56
C TRP A 43 -46.05 17.44 -14.88
N PHE A 44 -46.68 17.10 -13.75
CA PHE A 44 -46.49 15.82 -13.07
C PHE A 44 -47.39 14.69 -13.59
N LYS A 45 -48.39 15.00 -14.44
CA LYS A 45 -49.28 13.99 -15.04
C LYS A 45 -48.69 13.13 -16.17
N PRO A 46 -47.71 13.55 -16.99
CA PRO A 46 -47.10 12.65 -17.96
C PRO A 46 -46.25 11.62 -17.21
N ALA A 47 -45.60 12.02 -16.11
CA ALA A 47 -44.74 11.18 -15.28
C ALA A 47 -45.45 10.09 -14.46
N LYS A 48 -46.78 9.93 -14.55
CA LYS A 48 -47.49 8.77 -13.97
C LYS A 48 -48.06 7.80 -14.99
N LYS A 49 -48.10 8.18 -16.28
CA LYS A 49 -48.58 7.29 -17.36
C LYS A 49 -47.50 6.90 -18.36
N THR A 50 -46.37 7.60 -18.38
CA THR A 50 -45.15 7.17 -19.10
C THR A 50 -44.02 6.77 -18.16
N TRP A 51 -44.25 6.80 -16.85
CA TRP A 51 -43.40 6.06 -15.90
C TRP A 51 -43.85 4.61 -15.90
N GLU A 52 -43.64 3.96 -17.04
CA GLU A 52 -43.03 2.65 -16.92
C GLU A 52 -41.74 2.93 -16.16
N SER A 53 -41.63 2.42 -14.93
CA SER A 53 -40.29 2.23 -14.41
C SER A 53 -39.58 1.48 -15.52
N GLN A 54 -38.57 2.09 -16.13
CA GLN A 54 -37.51 1.30 -16.73
C GLN A 54 -36.83 0.63 -15.54
N SER A 55 -37.56 -0.34 -14.98
CA SER A 55 -37.12 -1.17 -13.91
C SER A 55 -35.88 -1.83 -14.45
N THR A 56 -34.87 -1.90 -13.60
CA THR A 56 -33.71 -2.77 -13.80
C THR A 56 -34.12 -4.16 -14.26
N ALA A 57 -35.38 -4.60 -14.10
CA ALA A 57 -35.90 -5.81 -14.74
C ALA A 57 -35.65 -5.89 -16.26
N GLN A 58 -35.56 -4.81 -17.04
CA GLN A 58 -35.19 -4.91 -18.46
C GLN A 58 -33.68 -5.14 -18.67
N TYR A 59 -32.82 -4.53 -17.85
CA TYR A 59 -31.36 -4.74 -17.89
C TYR A 59 -30.95 -6.07 -17.24
N VAL A 60 -31.63 -6.47 -16.17
CA VAL A 60 -31.54 -7.77 -15.49
C VAL A 60 -32.16 -8.85 -16.37
N ALA A 61 -33.32 -8.63 -17.01
CA ALA A 61 -33.86 -9.60 -17.97
C ALA A 61 -32.96 -9.71 -19.21
N ARG A 62 -32.28 -8.64 -19.63
CA ARG A 62 -31.28 -8.70 -20.69
C ARG A 62 -30.02 -9.46 -20.25
N ALA A 63 -29.49 -9.18 -19.06
CA ALA A 63 -28.36 -9.89 -18.46
C ALA A 63 -28.66 -11.36 -18.14
N MET A 64 -29.93 -11.70 -17.85
CA MET A 64 -30.39 -13.07 -17.62
C MET A 64 -30.85 -13.79 -18.90
N ALA A 65 -31.16 -13.04 -19.98
CA ALA A 65 -31.51 -13.59 -21.29
C ALA A 65 -30.29 -13.76 -22.21
N GLU A 66 -29.21 -13.02 -21.97
CA GLU A 66 -27.92 -13.26 -22.59
C GLU A 66 -27.35 -14.57 -22.01
N PRO A 67 -26.81 -15.48 -22.86
CA PRO A 67 -26.15 -16.69 -22.36
C PRO A 67 -25.04 -16.27 -21.39
N PRO A 68 -24.79 -17.05 -20.31
CA PRO A 68 -23.79 -16.67 -19.32
C PRO A 68 -22.49 -16.36 -20.04
N ALA A 69 -21.94 -15.17 -19.77
CA ALA A 69 -20.68 -14.74 -20.35
C ALA A 69 -19.68 -15.90 -20.21
N VAL A 70 -19.22 -16.43 -21.35
CA VAL A 70 -18.28 -17.56 -21.38
C VAL A 70 -16.95 -17.13 -20.75
N ASP A 71 -16.70 -15.83 -20.73
CA ASP A 71 -15.52 -15.18 -20.19
C ASP A 71 -15.81 -14.50 -18.82
N PRO A 72 -15.07 -14.85 -17.74
CA PRO A 72 -15.20 -14.21 -16.43
C PRO A 72 -15.00 -12.68 -16.45
N THR A 73 -14.26 -12.16 -17.43
CA THR A 73 -14.00 -10.73 -17.57
C THR A 73 -15.22 -9.96 -18.07
N GLU A 74 -15.97 -10.51 -19.03
CA GLU A 74 -17.21 -9.91 -19.53
C GLU A 74 -18.30 -9.89 -18.47
N LYS A 75 -18.33 -10.92 -17.60
CA LYS A 75 -19.19 -10.96 -16.43
C LYS A 75 -18.89 -9.83 -15.43
N LEU A 76 -17.61 -9.57 -15.15
CA LEU A 76 -17.20 -8.49 -14.25
C LEU A 76 -17.51 -7.10 -14.80
N MET A 77 -17.38 -6.88 -16.11
CA MET A 77 -17.83 -5.63 -16.75
C MET A 77 -19.34 -5.44 -16.60
N LEU A 78 -20.11 -6.50 -16.84
CA LEU A 78 -21.57 -6.49 -16.68
C LEU A 78 -21.99 -6.21 -15.23
N ASP A 79 -21.32 -6.82 -14.25
CA ASP A 79 -21.57 -6.58 -12.82
C ASP A 79 -21.28 -5.12 -12.45
N PHE A 80 -20.23 -4.51 -13.02
CA PHE A 80 -19.90 -3.10 -12.80
C PHE A 80 -20.91 -2.14 -13.45
N ASP A 81 -21.35 -2.44 -14.67
CA ASP A 81 -22.38 -1.65 -15.36
C ASP A 81 -23.74 -1.74 -14.63
N LEU A 82 -24.07 -2.93 -14.10
CA LEU A 82 -25.26 -3.15 -13.26
C LEU A 82 -25.16 -2.35 -11.95
N MET A 83 -23.97 -2.29 -11.36
CA MET A 83 -23.67 -1.50 -10.17
C MET A 83 -23.86 0.00 -10.43
N GLU A 84 -23.31 0.56 -11.52
CA GLU A 84 -23.48 1.97 -11.87
C GLU A 84 -24.93 2.33 -12.22
N ALA A 85 -25.62 1.46 -12.96
CA ALA A 85 -27.04 1.65 -13.25
C ALA A 85 -27.87 1.69 -11.95
N SER A 86 -27.54 0.82 -10.99
CA SER A 86 -28.16 0.79 -9.67
C SER A 86 -27.85 2.05 -8.85
N LEU A 87 -26.63 2.58 -8.92
CA LEU A 87 -26.24 3.86 -8.29
C LEU A 87 -27.03 5.04 -8.86
N LEU A 88 -27.16 5.13 -10.18
CA LEU A 88 -27.90 6.19 -10.85
C LEU A 88 -29.38 6.13 -10.50
N GLN A 89 -29.97 4.94 -10.47
CA GLN A 89 -31.36 4.76 -10.08
C GLN A 89 -31.62 5.05 -8.61
N ALA A 90 -30.73 4.66 -7.70
CA ALA A 90 -30.84 5.00 -6.29
C ALA A 90 -30.79 6.52 -6.06
N ARG A 91 -29.93 7.23 -6.79
CA ARG A 91 -29.86 8.70 -6.75
C ARG A 91 -31.11 9.36 -7.35
N GLN A 92 -31.73 8.77 -8.36
CA GLN A 92 -32.94 9.30 -9.01
C GLN A 92 -34.24 8.91 -8.29
N GLY A 93 -34.26 7.78 -7.58
CA GLY A 93 -35.45 7.20 -6.95
C GLY A 93 -35.76 7.72 -5.55
N MET A 94 -34.83 8.42 -4.89
CA MET A 94 -35.01 9.04 -3.56
C MET A 94 -35.57 8.11 -2.46
N ALA A 95 -35.34 6.80 -2.54
CA ALA A 95 -35.66 5.86 -1.47
C ALA A 95 -34.46 5.75 -0.49
N PRO A 96 -34.64 5.95 0.82
CA PRO A 96 -33.53 6.10 1.77
C PRO A 96 -32.60 4.88 1.83
N GLU A 97 -33.14 3.66 1.78
CA GLU A 97 -32.36 2.40 1.79
C GLU A 97 -31.54 2.21 0.50
N GLY A 98 -32.10 2.62 -0.64
CA GLY A 98 -31.39 2.61 -1.93
C GLY A 98 -30.29 3.66 -1.98
N VAL A 99 -30.52 4.84 -1.39
CA VAL A 99 -29.51 5.89 -1.27
C VAL A 99 -28.37 5.46 -0.35
N GLU A 100 -28.64 4.80 0.78
CA GLU A 100 -27.61 4.28 1.70
C GLU A 100 -26.74 3.20 1.03
N THR A 101 -27.37 2.25 0.34
CA THR A 101 -26.65 1.23 -0.45
C THR A 101 -25.83 1.87 -1.57
N ALA A 102 -26.37 2.90 -2.23
CA ALA A 102 -25.65 3.63 -3.25
C ALA A 102 -24.52 4.52 -2.73
N VAL A 103 -24.60 5.00 -1.49
CA VAL A 103 -23.49 5.69 -0.82
C VAL A 103 -22.34 4.70 -0.55
N HIS A 104 -22.64 3.48 -0.10
CA HIS A 104 -21.64 2.44 0.11
C HIS A 104 -20.99 1.93 -1.18
N ILE A 105 -21.76 1.81 -2.27
CA ILE A 105 -21.26 1.37 -3.57
C ILE A 105 -20.51 2.50 -4.31
N ALA A 106 -20.93 3.75 -4.15
CA ALA A 106 -20.25 4.92 -4.70
C ALA A 106 -19.00 5.32 -3.89
N ASP A 107 -18.67 4.57 -2.83
CA ASP A 107 -17.42 4.74 -2.11
C ASP A 107 -16.24 4.57 -3.10
N PRO A 108 -15.34 5.57 -3.22
CA PRO A 108 -14.19 5.50 -4.11
C PRO A 108 -13.32 4.26 -3.87
N THR A 109 -13.28 3.74 -2.65
CA THR A 109 -12.55 2.53 -2.26
C THR A 109 -13.16 1.27 -2.85
N VAL A 110 -14.49 1.19 -2.88
CA VAL A 110 -15.23 0.06 -3.46
C VAL A 110 -15.08 0.07 -4.98
N GLN A 111 -15.22 1.25 -5.61
CA GLN A 111 -14.97 1.42 -7.05
C GLN A 111 -13.54 1.04 -7.44
N ALA A 112 -12.55 1.53 -6.68
CA ALA A 112 -11.13 1.20 -6.86
C ALA A 112 -10.87 -0.31 -6.75
N ARG A 113 -11.49 -0.99 -5.78
CA ARG A 113 -11.34 -2.45 -5.60
C ARG A 113 -11.91 -3.24 -6.77
N ALA A 114 -13.09 -2.86 -7.27
CA ALA A 114 -13.72 -3.52 -8.41
C ALA A 114 -12.89 -3.35 -9.69
N VAL A 115 -12.40 -2.13 -9.95
CA VAL A 115 -11.49 -1.85 -11.08
C VAL A 115 -10.21 -2.66 -10.97
N ARG A 116 -9.61 -2.79 -9.77
CA ARG A 116 -8.41 -3.61 -9.56
C ARG A 116 -8.67 -5.11 -9.83
N GLN A 117 -9.80 -5.64 -9.37
CA GLN A 117 -10.16 -7.04 -9.61
C GLN A 117 -10.39 -7.34 -11.10
N LEU A 118 -11.07 -6.43 -11.80
CA LEU A 118 -11.28 -6.53 -13.23
C LEU A 118 -9.96 -6.40 -14.00
N ALA A 119 -9.12 -5.43 -13.65
CA ALA A 119 -7.80 -5.30 -14.25
C ALA A 119 -7.00 -6.59 -14.06
N GLN A 120 -6.94 -7.15 -12.84
CA GLN A 120 -6.26 -8.42 -12.59
C GLN A 120 -6.83 -9.58 -13.44
N ALA A 121 -8.15 -9.62 -13.66
CA ALA A 121 -8.77 -10.61 -14.55
C ALA A 121 -8.35 -10.41 -16.02
N HIS A 122 -8.23 -9.16 -16.49
CA HIS A 122 -7.70 -8.84 -17.83
C HIS A 122 -6.22 -9.19 -17.97
N LEU A 123 -5.42 -8.95 -16.93
CA LEU A 123 -3.99 -9.31 -16.91
C LEU A 123 -3.77 -10.81 -17.07
N ASN A 124 -4.68 -11.62 -16.53
CA ASN A 124 -4.62 -13.08 -16.61
C ASN A 124 -5.12 -13.65 -17.95
N SER A 125 -5.87 -12.88 -18.76
CA SER A 125 -6.54 -13.39 -19.97
C SER A 125 -5.93 -12.91 -21.29
N ASP A 126 -5.74 -11.59 -21.49
CA ASP A 126 -5.09 -11.03 -22.69
C ASP A 126 -4.69 -9.55 -22.49
N SER A 127 -3.43 -9.24 -22.80
CA SER A 127 -2.83 -7.89 -22.84
C SER A 127 -3.61 -6.86 -23.66
N LYS A 128 -4.32 -7.29 -24.71
CA LYS A 128 -5.07 -6.38 -25.60
C LYS A 128 -6.26 -5.72 -24.92
N ARG A 129 -6.77 -6.30 -23.82
CA ARG A 129 -7.92 -5.77 -23.06
C ARG A 129 -7.50 -4.87 -21.89
N MET A 130 -6.20 -4.58 -21.74
CA MET A 130 -5.69 -3.63 -20.75
C MET A 130 -6.20 -2.20 -20.96
N GLY A 131 -6.47 -1.81 -22.21
CA GLY A 131 -7.08 -0.52 -22.53
C GLY A 131 -8.45 -0.34 -21.87
N ASP A 132 -9.21 -1.43 -21.72
CA ASP A 132 -10.52 -1.41 -21.08
C ASP A 132 -10.36 -1.12 -19.57
N ALA A 133 -9.41 -1.79 -18.89
CA ALA A 133 -9.10 -1.54 -17.48
C ALA A 133 -8.64 -0.09 -17.21
N LEU A 134 -7.81 0.49 -18.09
CA LEU A 134 -7.38 1.88 -17.98
C LEU A 134 -8.54 2.87 -18.22
N SER A 135 -9.42 2.57 -19.17
CA SER A 135 -10.63 3.38 -19.42
C SER A 135 -11.59 3.33 -18.23
N MET A 136 -11.63 2.23 -17.47
CA MET A 136 -12.45 2.11 -16.28
C MET A 136 -11.95 2.94 -15.10
N CYS A 137 -10.66 3.28 -15.03
CA CYS A 137 -10.19 4.27 -14.05
C CYS A 137 -10.95 5.60 -14.19
N ASP A 138 -11.30 6.00 -15.42
CA ASP A 138 -12.00 7.26 -15.68
C ASP A 138 -13.41 7.32 -15.08
N ARG A 139 -13.95 6.16 -14.68
CA ARG A 139 -15.25 6.01 -13.99
C ARG A 139 -15.16 6.24 -12.48
N ILE A 140 -13.96 6.26 -11.89
CA ILE A 140 -13.75 6.56 -10.45
C ILE A 140 -14.08 8.03 -10.19
N ALA A 141 -15.01 8.30 -9.27
CA ALA A 141 -15.51 9.65 -9.02
C ALA A 141 -14.47 10.60 -8.42
N ASP A 142 -13.59 10.11 -7.53
CA ASP A 142 -12.51 10.89 -6.92
C ASP A 142 -11.32 11.03 -7.88
N PRO A 143 -10.93 12.26 -8.29
CA PRO A 143 -9.78 12.48 -9.17
C PRO A 143 -8.45 11.97 -8.60
N ALA A 144 -8.26 12.05 -7.28
CA ALA A 144 -7.01 11.60 -6.66
C ALA A 144 -6.91 10.06 -6.64
N ALA A 145 -7.99 9.36 -6.25
CA ALA A 145 -8.08 7.91 -6.36
C ALA A 145 -7.97 7.42 -7.80
N ARG A 146 -8.58 8.12 -8.76
CA ARG A 146 -8.48 7.82 -10.19
C ARG A 146 -7.04 7.83 -10.68
N ILE A 147 -6.30 8.91 -10.42
CA ILE A 147 -4.91 9.04 -10.85
C ILE A 147 -4.06 7.93 -10.21
N ARG A 148 -4.20 7.71 -8.90
CA ARG A 148 -3.45 6.66 -8.20
C ARG A 148 -3.73 5.27 -8.74
N MET A 149 -5.01 4.92 -8.97
CA MET A 149 -5.38 3.62 -9.52
C MET A 149 -4.82 3.45 -10.94
N ARG A 150 -4.90 4.49 -11.78
CA ARG A 150 -4.35 4.45 -13.13
C ARG A 150 -2.83 4.24 -13.12
N GLU A 151 -2.10 4.97 -12.26
CA GLU A 151 -0.65 4.77 -12.09
C GLU A 151 -0.33 3.35 -11.63
N GLU A 152 -1.04 2.83 -10.63
CA GLU A 152 -0.82 1.47 -10.11
C GLU A 152 -1.04 0.39 -11.18
N LEU A 153 -2.12 0.50 -11.96
CA LEU A 153 -2.37 -0.41 -13.07
C LEU A 153 -1.23 -0.32 -14.09
N LEU A 154 -0.86 0.89 -14.53
CA LEU A 154 0.22 1.06 -15.50
C LEU A 154 1.57 0.51 -15.02
N LEU A 155 1.87 0.58 -13.71
CA LEU A 155 3.05 -0.07 -13.13
C LEU A 155 2.97 -1.60 -13.23
N GLN A 156 1.80 -2.19 -12.96
CA GLN A 156 1.59 -3.63 -13.14
C GLN A 156 1.74 -4.04 -14.60
N ILE A 157 1.12 -3.29 -15.52
CA ILE A 157 1.24 -3.46 -16.98
C ILE A 157 2.71 -3.51 -17.40
N ALA A 158 3.51 -2.56 -16.92
CA ALA A 158 4.94 -2.50 -17.21
C ALA A 158 5.70 -3.71 -16.66
N ALA A 159 5.38 -4.17 -15.43
CA ALA A 159 6.01 -5.32 -14.81
C ALA A 159 5.75 -6.64 -15.56
N MET A 160 4.65 -6.76 -16.30
CA MET A 160 4.38 -7.92 -17.18
C MET A 160 5.00 -7.79 -18.58
N GLY A 161 5.82 -6.76 -18.81
CA GLY A 161 6.56 -6.56 -20.06
C GLY A 161 5.89 -5.64 -21.08
N PHE A 162 4.69 -5.11 -20.81
CA PHE A 162 3.95 -4.21 -21.71
C PHE A 162 4.36 -2.73 -21.54
N ARG A 163 5.67 -2.48 -21.49
CA ARG A 163 6.26 -1.15 -21.27
C ARG A 163 5.89 -0.11 -22.32
N ASP A 164 5.66 -0.53 -23.56
CA ASP A 164 5.31 0.36 -24.69
C ASP A 164 3.92 0.99 -24.50
N VAL A 165 3.07 0.38 -23.67
CA VAL A 165 1.76 0.91 -23.28
C VAL A 165 1.91 1.86 -22.08
N ALA A 166 2.77 1.52 -21.12
CA ALA A 166 2.92 2.27 -19.88
C ALA A 166 3.71 3.58 -20.02
N LEU A 167 4.80 3.58 -20.80
CA LEU A 167 5.70 4.74 -20.94
C LEU A 167 5.02 5.99 -21.53
N PRO A 168 4.21 5.91 -22.60
CA PRO A 168 3.54 7.10 -23.17
C PRO A 168 2.51 7.72 -22.21
N GLU A 169 1.91 6.91 -21.34
CA GLU A 169 0.95 7.36 -20.34
C GLU A 169 1.64 8.02 -19.13
N ALA A 170 2.95 7.84 -18.98
CA ALA A 170 3.74 8.44 -17.91
C ALA A 170 4.04 9.93 -18.16
N LYS A 171 3.04 10.78 -17.90
CA LYS A 171 3.07 12.23 -18.18
C LYS A 171 3.83 13.06 -17.13
N THR A 172 3.99 12.56 -15.90
CA THR A 172 4.71 13.27 -14.83
C THR A 172 6.08 12.65 -14.61
N LEU A 173 7.07 13.46 -14.21
CA LEU A 173 8.41 12.96 -13.89
C LEU A 173 8.38 11.98 -12.72
N LEU A 174 7.55 12.22 -11.71
CA LEU A 174 7.43 11.33 -10.56
C LEU A 174 6.89 9.95 -10.96
N PHE A 175 5.87 9.91 -11.81
CA PHE A 175 5.34 8.63 -12.28
C PHE A 175 6.34 7.91 -13.19
N ARG A 176 7.09 8.65 -14.04
CA ARG A 176 8.23 8.08 -14.79
C ARG A 176 9.29 7.47 -13.87
N ALA A 177 9.62 8.11 -12.76
CA ALA A 177 10.57 7.58 -11.79
C ALA A 177 10.09 6.27 -11.14
N ARG A 178 8.84 6.22 -10.70
CA ARG A 178 8.22 4.98 -10.18
C ARG A 178 8.20 3.86 -11.22
N LEU A 179 7.91 4.21 -12.47
CA LEU A 179 7.92 3.27 -13.58
C LEU A 179 9.33 2.75 -13.87
N ALA A 180 10.34 3.62 -13.85
CA ALA A 180 11.73 3.23 -14.02
C ALA A 180 12.18 2.26 -12.93
N HIS A 181 11.85 2.54 -11.67
CA HIS A 181 12.11 1.64 -10.55
C HIS A 181 11.49 0.25 -10.80
N ARG A 182 10.20 0.17 -11.15
CA ARG A 182 9.56 -1.12 -11.48
C ARG A 182 10.17 -1.85 -12.68
N LEU A 183 10.60 -1.09 -13.69
CA LEU A 183 11.27 -1.67 -14.86
C LEU A 183 12.68 -2.18 -14.54
N ALA A 184 13.36 -1.59 -13.55
CA ALA A 184 14.67 -2.06 -13.10
C ALA A 184 14.61 -3.41 -12.39
N GLU A 185 13.49 -3.72 -11.73
CA GLU A 185 13.22 -5.03 -11.08
C GLU A 185 12.88 -6.15 -12.10
N THR A 186 12.77 -5.83 -13.39
CA THR A 186 12.33 -6.76 -14.46
C THR A 186 13.28 -6.69 -15.67
N ASP A 187 12.90 -7.26 -16.82
CA ASP A 187 13.67 -7.21 -18.07
C ASP A 187 13.71 -5.80 -18.74
N GLY A 188 13.30 -4.76 -18.01
CA GLY A 188 13.20 -3.37 -18.47
C GLY A 188 14.42 -2.49 -18.19
N GLN A 189 15.55 -3.07 -17.79
CA GLN A 189 16.72 -2.32 -17.26
C GLN A 189 17.24 -1.23 -18.20
N ASP A 190 17.30 -1.46 -19.52
CA ASP A 190 17.77 -0.46 -20.49
C ASP A 190 16.90 0.80 -20.50
N ILE A 191 15.58 0.60 -20.42
CA ILE A 191 14.61 1.69 -20.37
C ILE A 191 14.68 2.38 -19.01
N ALA A 192 14.80 1.61 -17.92
CA ALA A 192 15.00 2.17 -16.59
C ALA A 192 16.23 3.09 -16.54
N ARG A 193 17.36 2.70 -17.15
CA ARG A 193 18.56 3.55 -17.29
C ARG A 193 18.28 4.83 -18.09
N SER A 194 17.58 4.72 -19.21
CA SER A 194 17.22 5.89 -20.03
C SER A 194 16.37 6.90 -19.24
N VAL A 195 15.33 6.41 -18.55
CA VAL A 195 14.46 7.27 -17.74
C VAL A 195 15.20 7.85 -16.53
N LEU A 196 16.08 7.08 -15.91
CA LEU A 196 16.92 7.55 -14.80
C LEU A 196 17.87 8.67 -15.24
N GLN A 197 18.42 8.60 -16.44
CA GLN A 197 19.24 9.68 -17.00
C GLN A 197 18.44 10.96 -17.25
N GLU A 198 17.18 10.84 -17.71
CA GLU A 198 16.26 11.99 -17.82
C GLU A 198 16.02 12.63 -16.45
N ILE A 199 15.78 11.80 -15.42
CA ILE A 199 15.55 12.26 -14.04
C ILE A 199 16.79 12.96 -13.47
N ASP A 200 17.97 12.36 -13.62
CA ASP A 200 19.24 12.94 -13.15
C ASP A 200 19.52 14.30 -13.79
N THR A 201 19.12 14.48 -15.05
CA THR A 201 19.22 15.76 -15.77
C THR A 201 18.22 16.79 -15.25
N ALA A 202 17.01 16.36 -14.85
CA ALA A 202 15.96 17.24 -14.37
C ALA A 202 16.14 17.66 -12.89
N LEU A 203 16.67 16.77 -12.04
CA LEU A 203 16.80 16.95 -10.59
C LEU A 203 17.41 18.29 -10.14
N PRO A 204 18.48 18.84 -10.77
CA PRO A 204 19.06 20.12 -10.37
C PRO A 204 18.15 21.33 -10.58
N HIS A 205 17.13 21.21 -11.43
CA HIS A 205 16.27 22.31 -11.85
C HIS A 205 14.90 22.33 -11.17
N LEU A 206 14.61 21.33 -10.33
CA LEU A 206 13.30 21.16 -9.70
C LEU A 206 13.22 21.82 -8.32
N PRO A 207 12.01 22.25 -7.90
CA PRO A 207 11.76 22.70 -6.55
C PRO A 207 12.15 21.63 -5.51
N PRO A 208 12.64 22.01 -4.31
CA PRO A 208 13.12 21.04 -3.31
C PRO A 208 12.10 19.95 -2.92
N ALA A 209 10.81 20.29 -2.86
CA ALA A 209 9.75 19.34 -2.50
C ALA A 209 9.52 18.27 -3.59
N GLU A 210 9.54 18.67 -4.86
CA GLU A 210 9.39 17.74 -5.99
C GLU A 210 10.66 16.91 -6.20
N ALA A 211 11.83 17.53 -6.02
CA ALA A 211 13.12 16.86 -6.11
C ALA A 211 13.28 15.79 -5.01
N ALA A 212 12.71 15.97 -3.82
CA ALA A 212 12.81 15.00 -2.74
C ALA A 212 12.19 13.64 -3.13
N ALA A 213 10.92 13.64 -3.55
CA ALA A 213 10.22 12.41 -3.95
C ALA A 213 10.91 11.71 -5.15
N LEU A 214 11.43 12.50 -6.09
CA LEU A 214 12.18 11.97 -7.24
C LEU A 214 13.52 11.34 -6.84
N ARG A 215 14.25 11.94 -5.90
CA ARG A 215 15.51 11.36 -5.42
C ARG A 215 15.29 10.02 -4.74
N THR A 216 14.22 9.86 -3.98
CA THR A 216 13.90 8.59 -3.33
C THR A 216 13.66 7.50 -4.37
N GLU A 217 12.82 7.75 -5.38
CA GLU A 217 12.56 6.77 -6.46
C GLU A 217 13.81 6.51 -7.33
N ALA A 218 14.61 7.55 -7.61
CA ALA A 218 15.87 7.39 -8.34
C ALA A 218 16.89 6.55 -7.56
N ALA A 219 16.97 6.71 -6.24
CA ALA A 219 17.85 5.91 -5.38
C ALA A 219 17.43 4.43 -5.41
N TRP A 220 16.15 4.13 -5.24
CA TRP A 220 15.64 2.76 -5.36
C TRP A 220 15.92 2.17 -6.75
N THR A 221 15.71 2.93 -7.82
CA THR A 221 16.02 2.48 -9.19
C THR A 221 17.51 2.10 -9.33
N ARG A 222 18.44 2.90 -8.78
CA ARG A 222 19.88 2.59 -8.80
C ARG A 222 20.21 1.33 -7.98
N VAL A 223 19.51 1.10 -6.88
CA VAL A 223 19.67 -0.13 -6.07
C VAL A 223 19.23 -1.35 -6.87
N SER A 224 18.06 -1.30 -7.52
CA SER A 224 17.57 -2.41 -8.36
C SER A 224 18.50 -2.69 -9.55
N LEU A 225 19.16 -1.67 -10.10
CA LEU A 225 20.14 -1.81 -11.19
C LEU A 225 21.55 -2.21 -10.72
N ALA A 226 21.80 -2.33 -9.41
CA ALA A 226 23.15 -2.55 -8.89
C ALA A 226 23.79 -3.87 -9.35
N LEU A 227 23.00 -4.89 -9.69
CA LEU A 227 23.51 -6.14 -10.28
C LEU A 227 24.19 -5.93 -11.63
N SER A 228 23.66 -5.03 -12.47
CA SER A 228 24.18 -4.78 -13.82
C SER A 228 25.13 -3.59 -13.87
N ASP A 229 24.85 -2.53 -13.11
CA ASP A 229 25.59 -1.27 -13.16
C ASP A 229 26.66 -1.14 -12.05
N GLY A 230 26.62 -2.02 -11.05
CA GLY A 230 27.49 -2.01 -9.88
C GLY A 230 26.92 -1.18 -8.71
N PRO A 231 27.15 -1.60 -7.45
CA PRO A 231 26.52 -0.98 -6.28
C PRO A 231 26.97 0.46 -6.02
N GLN A 232 28.16 0.84 -6.48
CA GLN A 232 28.75 2.15 -6.25
C GLN A 232 27.94 3.27 -6.93
N GLN A 233 27.16 2.93 -7.97
CA GLN A 233 26.29 3.86 -8.68
C GLN A 233 25.12 4.37 -7.80
N ALA A 234 24.73 3.61 -6.77
CA ALA A 234 23.65 4.00 -5.86
C ALA A 234 24.13 4.92 -4.73
N PHE A 235 25.42 4.89 -4.38
CA PHE A 235 25.95 5.58 -3.19
C PHE A 235 25.65 7.08 -3.13
N PRO A 236 25.86 7.87 -4.20
CA PRO A 236 25.65 9.32 -4.14
C PRO A 236 24.20 9.68 -3.85
N LEU A 237 23.26 8.94 -4.46
CA LEU A 237 21.83 9.18 -4.29
C LEU A 237 21.35 8.78 -2.91
N ILE A 238 21.75 7.61 -2.39
CA ILE A 238 21.39 7.18 -1.03
C ILE A 238 21.89 8.19 0.00
N LYS A 239 23.15 8.65 -0.11
CA LYS A 239 23.71 9.65 0.81
C LYS A 239 23.04 11.02 0.74
N SER A 240 22.37 11.33 -0.37
CA SER A 240 21.66 12.60 -0.55
C SER A 240 20.28 12.63 0.14
N LEU A 241 19.76 11.47 0.54
CA LEU A 241 18.46 11.34 1.19
C LEU A 241 18.53 11.62 2.71
N PRO A 242 17.40 11.96 3.36
CA PRO A 242 17.33 12.04 4.81
C PRO A 242 17.76 10.72 5.48
N PRO A 243 18.48 10.72 6.62
CA PRO A 243 18.97 9.50 7.26
C PRO A 243 17.91 8.42 7.49
N GLN A 244 16.70 8.84 7.86
CA GLN A 244 15.53 7.98 8.08
C GLN A 244 15.06 7.20 6.83
N GLU A 245 15.47 7.61 5.63
CA GLU A 245 15.16 6.94 4.36
C GLU A 245 16.34 6.10 3.83
N GLN A 246 17.54 6.23 4.43
CA GLN A 246 18.76 5.57 3.92
C GLN A 246 18.85 4.10 4.30
N ASP A 247 18.42 3.74 5.52
CA ASP A 247 18.71 2.42 6.08
C ASP A 247 18.14 1.27 5.24
N ALA A 248 16.90 1.44 4.73
CA ALA A 248 16.27 0.45 3.87
C ALA A 248 17.00 0.29 2.53
N LEU A 249 17.46 1.40 1.94
CA LEU A 249 18.22 1.40 0.68
C LEU A 249 19.59 0.73 0.84
N TRP A 250 20.29 1.00 1.95
CA TRP A 250 21.58 0.37 2.24
C TRP A 250 21.44 -1.13 2.47
N LEU A 251 20.41 -1.55 3.21
CA LEU A 251 20.11 -2.96 3.45
C LEU A 251 19.79 -3.70 2.15
N ASP A 252 18.95 -3.11 1.30
CA ASP A 252 18.58 -3.73 0.04
C ASP A 252 19.76 -3.78 -0.94
N LEU A 253 20.54 -2.70 -1.05
CA LEU A 253 21.77 -2.68 -1.85
C LEU A 253 22.78 -3.73 -1.41
N PHE A 254 22.92 -3.94 -0.10
CA PHE A 254 23.78 -4.97 0.46
C PHE A 254 23.31 -6.38 0.06
N ARG A 255 22.01 -6.66 0.13
CA ARG A 255 21.42 -7.95 -0.29
C ARG A 255 21.59 -8.19 -1.78
N VAL A 256 21.42 -7.15 -2.59
CA VAL A 256 21.64 -7.22 -4.04
C VAL A 256 23.07 -7.66 -4.36
N CYS A 257 24.07 -7.27 -3.57
CA CYS A 257 25.45 -7.70 -3.77
C CYS A 257 25.63 -9.23 -3.73
N PHE A 258 24.73 -9.97 -3.09
CA PHE A 258 24.82 -11.44 -3.00
C PHE A 258 24.63 -12.10 -4.37
N GLY A 259 23.93 -11.43 -5.29
CA GLY A 259 23.77 -11.88 -6.67
C GLY A 259 25.00 -11.68 -7.57
N LEU A 260 26.06 -11.04 -7.09
CA LEU A 260 27.27 -10.73 -7.88
C LEU A 260 28.30 -11.88 -7.93
N GLY A 261 27.98 -13.05 -7.39
CA GLY A 261 28.86 -14.23 -7.44
C GLY A 261 30.19 -14.00 -6.72
N GLU A 262 31.32 -14.18 -7.42
CA GLU A 262 32.67 -14.08 -6.84
C GLU A 262 32.99 -12.67 -6.28
N GLU A 263 32.37 -11.62 -6.83
CA GLU A 263 32.57 -10.23 -6.39
C GLU A 263 31.68 -9.84 -5.19
N ALA A 264 30.79 -10.73 -4.74
CA ALA A 264 29.81 -10.43 -3.69
C ALA A 264 30.46 -9.92 -2.39
N SER A 265 31.53 -10.55 -1.92
CA SER A 265 32.25 -10.15 -0.70
C SER A 265 32.84 -8.74 -0.80
N LYS A 266 33.50 -8.43 -1.92
CA LYS A 266 34.09 -7.12 -2.15
C LYS A 266 33.02 -6.03 -2.25
N ALA A 267 31.98 -6.27 -3.06
CA ALA A 267 30.85 -5.36 -3.23
C ALA A 267 30.13 -5.09 -1.90
N ALA A 268 29.83 -6.14 -1.14
CA ALA A 268 29.21 -6.05 0.17
C ALA A 268 30.07 -5.28 1.18
N ALA A 269 31.40 -5.49 1.18
CA ALA A 269 32.33 -4.73 2.02
C ALA A 269 32.36 -3.24 1.65
N GLU A 270 32.31 -2.91 0.37
CA GLU A 270 32.23 -1.52 -0.09
C GLU A 270 30.94 -0.83 0.34
N VAL A 271 29.79 -1.52 0.30
CA VAL A 271 28.50 -1.04 0.81
C VAL A 271 28.58 -0.80 2.32
N VAL A 272 29.04 -1.78 3.10
CA VAL A 272 29.16 -1.68 4.56
C VAL A 272 30.10 -0.54 4.97
N ALA A 273 31.14 -0.25 4.19
CA ALA A 273 32.04 0.89 4.42
C ALA A 273 31.34 2.26 4.26
N GLN A 274 30.21 2.33 3.56
CA GLN A 274 29.43 3.58 3.44
C GLN A 274 28.46 3.79 4.61
N VAL A 275 28.11 2.75 5.35
CA VAL A 275 27.10 2.80 6.42
C VAL A 275 27.70 3.39 7.70
N THR A 276 27.12 4.51 8.15
CA THR A 276 27.56 5.22 9.35
C THR A 276 26.75 4.86 10.60
N ALA A 277 25.52 4.36 10.43
CA ALA A 277 24.65 3.94 11.53
C ALA A 277 25.18 2.63 12.17
N PRO A 278 25.57 2.62 13.46
CA PRO A 278 26.19 1.45 14.08
C PRO A 278 25.27 0.22 14.11
N ALA A 279 23.97 0.43 14.39
CA ALA A 279 22.98 -0.65 14.44
C ALA A 279 22.78 -1.33 13.07
N LEU A 280 22.63 -0.53 12.01
CA LEU A 280 22.52 -1.06 10.66
C LEU A 280 23.81 -1.76 10.24
N LYS A 281 24.98 -1.15 10.50
CA LYS A 281 26.27 -1.77 10.19
C LYS A 281 26.41 -3.15 10.83
N ARG A 282 26.01 -3.29 12.10
CA ARG A 282 25.99 -4.57 12.80
C ARG A 282 25.01 -5.56 12.15
N GLN A 283 23.83 -5.11 11.77
CA GLN A 283 22.85 -5.95 11.05
C GLN A 283 23.42 -6.49 9.73
N LEU A 284 24.08 -5.65 8.93
CA LEU A 284 24.69 -6.08 7.66
C LEU A 284 25.81 -7.10 7.90
N GLU A 285 26.63 -6.91 8.93
CA GLU A 285 27.70 -7.84 9.28
C GLU A 285 27.19 -9.22 9.67
N LEU A 286 26.10 -9.27 10.46
CA LEU A 286 25.43 -10.51 10.79
C LEU A 286 24.84 -11.17 9.53
N GLU A 287 24.16 -10.41 8.68
CA GLU A 287 23.56 -10.95 7.46
C GLU A 287 24.60 -11.47 6.45
N ALA A 288 25.77 -10.84 6.37
CA ALA A 288 26.91 -11.32 5.59
C ALA A 288 27.42 -12.67 6.09
N MET A 289 27.67 -12.78 7.40
CA MET A 289 28.10 -14.04 8.01
C MET A 289 27.06 -15.13 7.78
N LEU A 290 25.77 -14.82 7.95
CA LEU A 290 24.69 -15.76 7.68
C LEU A 290 24.65 -16.19 6.20
N SER A 291 25.14 -15.36 5.30
CA SER A 291 25.20 -15.65 3.86
C SER A 291 26.55 -16.22 3.41
N ASN A 292 27.45 -16.57 4.35
CA ASN A 292 28.83 -17.01 4.09
C ASN A 292 29.64 -16.02 3.24
N ILE A 293 29.40 -14.72 3.43
CA ILE A 293 30.09 -13.64 2.74
C ILE A 293 31.09 -13.02 3.72
N PRO A 294 32.40 -13.31 3.57
CA PRO A 294 33.39 -12.82 4.52
C PRO A 294 33.58 -11.31 4.34
N LEU A 295 33.06 -10.52 5.27
CA LEU A 295 33.35 -9.08 5.35
C LEU A 295 34.55 -8.77 6.25
N ARG A 296 34.78 -9.62 7.25
CA ARG A 296 35.86 -9.58 8.23
C ARG A 296 36.17 -11.01 8.72
N PRO A 297 37.31 -11.25 9.39
CA PRO A 297 37.61 -12.56 9.95
C PRO A 297 36.52 -13.02 10.94
N GLU A 298 36.04 -14.26 10.80
CA GLU A 298 34.97 -14.83 11.62
C GLU A 298 35.29 -14.81 13.12
N ALA A 299 36.55 -15.02 13.48
CA ALA A 299 37.02 -14.98 14.88
C ALA A 299 36.79 -13.61 15.55
N GLU A 300 36.89 -12.51 14.81
CA GLU A 300 36.65 -11.16 15.36
C GLU A 300 35.16 -10.97 15.64
N LEU A 301 34.30 -11.39 14.72
CA LEU A 301 32.85 -11.29 14.85
C LEU A 301 32.33 -12.18 15.99
N LEU A 302 32.84 -13.41 16.10
CA LEU A 302 32.52 -14.31 17.21
C LEU A 302 32.93 -13.70 18.56
N ALA A 303 34.13 -13.11 18.65
CA ALA A 303 34.58 -12.47 19.89
C ALA A 303 33.66 -11.31 20.31
N GLU A 304 33.20 -10.50 19.35
CA GLU A 304 32.21 -9.44 19.60
C GLU A 304 30.85 -10.01 20.04
N LEU A 305 30.34 -11.05 19.38
CA LEU A 305 29.07 -11.70 19.76
C LEU A 305 29.12 -12.28 21.17
N HIS A 306 30.25 -12.86 21.58
CA HIS A 306 30.44 -13.29 22.96
C HIS A 306 30.47 -12.12 23.95
N ALA A 307 30.97 -10.95 23.55
CA ALA A 307 30.93 -9.74 24.37
C ALA A 307 29.50 -9.17 24.48
N ASP A 308 28.77 -9.15 23.37
CA ASP A 308 27.35 -8.74 23.30
C ASP A 308 26.49 -9.63 24.19
N LEU A 309 26.68 -10.95 24.13
CA LEU A 309 25.99 -11.92 24.98
C LEU A 309 26.23 -11.61 26.46
N LYS A 310 27.48 -11.35 26.86
CA LYS A 310 27.81 -10.99 28.26
C LYS A 310 27.18 -9.67 28.72
N ALA A 311 26.90 -8.76 27.79
CA ALA A 311 26.27 -7.48 28.06
C ALA A 311 24.73 -7.54 28.00
N ALA A 312 24.15 -8.57 27.36
CA ALA A 312 22.73 -8.69 27.18
C ALA A 312 22.01 -9.00 28.51
N PRO A 313 20.91 -8.29 28.84
CA PRO A 313 20.14 -8.56 30.05
C PRO A 313 19.39 -9.90 29.92
N SER A 314 19.31 -10.64 31.03
CA SER A 314 18.62 -11.93 31.08
C SER A 314 17.17 -11.86 30.61
N GLY A 315 16.68 -12.97 30.04
CA GLY A 315 15.36 -13.05 29.40
C GLY A 315 15.46 -12.98 27.88
N ILE A 316 14.45 -12.42 27.20
CA ILE A 316 14.31 -12.48 25.73
C ILE A 316 15.55 -11.95 25.00
N SER A 317 16.13 -10.84 25.46
CA SER A 317 17.30 -10.24 24.79
C SER A 317 18.52 -11.17 24.84
N HIS A 318 18.72 -11.88 25.95
CA HIS A 318 19.79 -12.86 26.10
C HIS A 318 19.53 -14.13 25.28
N ILE A 319 18.28 -14.63 25.27
CA ILE A 319 17.87 -15.75 24.41
C ILE A 319 18.16 -15.45 22.94
N LYS A 320 17.78 -14.27 22.44
CA LYS A 320 18.07 -13.85 21.07
C LYS A 320 19.58 -13.75 20.78
N ALA A 321 20.36 -13.24 21.73
CA ALA A 321 21.81 -13.19 21.60
C ALA A 321 22.44 -14.59 21.52
N LEU A 322 21.92 -15.56 22.30
CA LEU A 322 22.35 -16.97 22.25
C LEU A 322 22.04 -17.61 20.90
N ILE A 323 20.84 -17.39 20.34
CA ILE A 323 20.45 -17.89 19.01
C ILE A 323 21.41 -17.37 17.94
N ILE A 324 21.63 -16.04 17.91
CA ILE A 324 22.54 -15.41 16.93
C ILE A 324 23.97 -15.95 17.07
N LEU A 325 24.46 -16.13 18.30
CA LEU A 325 25.79 -16.67 18.55
C LEU A 325 25.92 -18.13 18.08
N SER A 326 24.91 -18.97 18.33
CA SER A 326 24.93 -20.37 17.88
C SER A 326 24.97 -20.47 16.37
N ASP A 327 24.14 -19.70 15.67
CA ASP A 327 24.12 -19.64 14.22
C ASP A 327 25.48 -19.20 13.65
N ALA A 328 26.11 -18.21 14.29
CA ALA A 328 27.45 -17.75 13.95
C ALA A 328 28.50 -18.87 14.09
N GLN A 329 28.50 -19.56 15.24
CA GLN A 329 29.43 -20.65 15.54
C GLN A 329 29.26 -21.82 14.56
N ARG A 330 28.02 -22.19 14.24
CA ARG A 330 27.72 -23.29 13.30
C ARG A 330 28.27 -23.02 11.89
N ARG A 331 28.24 -21.75 11.45
CA ARG A 331 28.71 -21.35 10.12
C ARG A 331 30.22 -21.16 10.04
N ALA A 332 30.84 -20.69 11.12
CA ALA A 332 32.28 -20.47 11.17
C ALA A 332 33.11 -21.76 11.07
N SER A 333 32.56 -22.93 11.43
CA SER A 333 33.34 -24.16 11.38
C SER A 333 32.48 -25.42 11.29
N PRO A 334 32.55 -26.22 10.20
CA PRO A 334 31.86 -27.50 10.08
C PRO A 334 32.51 -28.64 10.91
N GLY A 335 33.32 -28.30 11.91
CA GLY A 335 34.10 -29.23 12.73
C GLY A 335 33.68 -29.24 14.22
N PRO A 336 34.59 -29.54 15.18
CA PRO A 336 34.27 -29.72 16.60
C PRO A 336 33.69 -28.48 17.34
N GLU A 337 33.51 -27.36 16.64
CA GLU A 337 32.78 -26.18 17.14
C GLU A 337 31.25 -26.32 16.93
N ALA A 338 30.77 -27.34 16.22
CA ALA A 338 29.37 -27.74 16.20
C ALA A 338 28.84 -28.07 17.61
N ASP A 339 29.71 -28.57 18.49
CA ASP A 339 29.38 -28.82 19.90
C ASP A 339 29.20 -27.52 20.69
N ALA A 340 29.94 -26.45 20.35
CA ALA A 340 29.79 -25.13 20.96
C ALA A 340 28.50 -24.44 20.51
N ALA A 341 28.17 -24.53 19.22
CA ALA A 341 26.90 -24.05 18.69
C ALA A 341 25.71 -24.77 19.36
N ALA A 342 25.79 -26.09 19.50
CA ALA A 342 24.77 -26.88 20.16
C ALA A 342 24.63 -26.57 21.65
N ALA A 343 25.74 -26.42 22.39
CA ALA A 343 25.71 -25.99 23.78
C ALA A 343 25.07 -24.61 23.96
N THR A 344 25.32 -23.69 23.02
CA THR A 344 24.72 -22.35 23.01
C THR A 344 23.21 -22.41 22.76
N LEU A 345 22.75 -23.25 21.84
CA LEU A 345 21.31 -23.50 21.61
C LEU A 345 20.64 -24.19 22.81
N HIS A 346 21.32 -25.12 23.46
CA HIS A 346 20.82 -25.75 24.68
C HIS A 346 20.59 -24.70 25.77
N GLN A 347 21.55 -23.80 25.98
CA GLN A 347 21.40 -22.70 26.93
C GLN A 347 20.22 -21.79 26.55
N ALA A 348 20.05 -21.45 25.26
CA ALA A 348 18.92 -20.64 24.80
C ALA A 348 17.57 -21.31 25.12
N CYS A 349 17.49 -22.63 24.94
CA CYS A 349 16.30 -23.40 25.25
C CYS A 349 16.02 -23.50 26.76
N GLU A 350 17.04 -23.70 27.59
CA GLU A 350 16.88 -23.70 29.06
C GLU A 350 16.36 -22.35 29.55
N GLU A 351 16.91 -21.24 29.04
CA GLU A 351 16.47 -19.90 29.39
C GLU A 351 15.05 -19.60 28.87
N ALA A 352 14.71 -20.04 27.65
CA ALA A 352 13.36 -19.91 27.12
C ALA A 352 12.34 -20.71 27.95
N GLN A 353 12.68 -21.93 28.39
CA GLN A 353 11.81 -22.74 29.27
C GLN A 353 11.61 -22.08 30.64
N ALA A 354 12.62 -21.38 31.15
CA ALA A 354 12.59 -20.67 32.42
C ALA A 354 11.79 -19.35 32.37
N LEU A 355 11.34 -18.90 31.19
CA LEU A 355 10.48 -17.72 31.07
C LEU A 355 9.16 -17.94 31.81
N THR A 356 8.78 -16.93 32.60
CA THR A 356 7.58 -16.95 33.44
C THR A 356 6.30 -16.67 32.65
N ASP A 357 6.37 -15.84 31.61
CA ASP A 357 5.24 -15.59 30.71
C ASP A 357 5.06 -16.77 29.74
N PRO A 358 3.91 -17.49 29.80
CA PRO A 358 3.65 -18.62 28.94
C PRO A 358 3.61 -18.25 27.45
N VAL A 359 3.24 -17.01 27.08
CA VAL A 359 3.16 -16.56 25.68
C VAL A 359 4.55 -16.27 25.13
N GLU A 360 5.38 -15.55 25.88
CA GLU A 360 6.77 -15.28 25.49
C GLU A 360 7.57 -16.58 25.41
N ARG A 361 7.43 -17.45 26.42
CA ARG A 361 8.02 -18.80 26.40
C ARG A 361 7.67 -19.54 25.13
N ALA A 362 6.40 -19.66 24.81
CA ALA A 362 5.98 -20.46 23.68
C ALA A 362 6.35 -19.83 22.32
N THR A 363 6.44 -18.50 22.24
CA THR A 363 6.95 -17.78 21.06
C THR A 363 8.45 -18.05 20.85
N GLN A 364 9.25 -17.91 21.90
CA GLN A 364 10.70 -18.17 21.82
C GLN A 364 11.01 -19.65 21.57
N MET A 365 10.24 -20.57 22.17
CA MET A 365 10.37 -22.00 21.89
C MET A 365 9.98 -22.35 20.44
N ALA A 366 9.05 -21.60 19.82
CA ALA A 366 8.71 -21.77 18.41
C ALA A 366 9.85 -21.29 17.49
N GLU A 367 10.44 -20.12 17.75
CA GLU A 367 11.63 -19.63 17.02
C GLU A 367 12.77 -20.66 17.11
N LEU A 368 13.06 -21.15 18.32
CA LEU A 368 14.08 -22.20 18.55
C LEU A 368 13.78 -23.54 17.86
N THR A 369 12.51 -23.85 17.54
CA THR A 369 12.16 -25.13 16.93
C THR A 369 12.71 -25.27 15.51
N ASP A 370 12.74 -24.18 14.74
CA ASP A 370 13.30 -24.21 13.39
C ASP A 370 14.84 -24.25 13.44
N ASP A 371 15.46 -23.48 14.33
CA ASP A 371 16.91 -23.48 14.51
C ASP A 371 17.46 -24.81 15.04
N LEU A 372 16.75 -25.44 15.99
CA LEU A 372 17.07 -26.77 16.51
C LEU A 372 16.87 -27.88 15.47
N ARG A 373 15.87 -27.74 14.59
CA ARG A 373 15.64 -28.69 13.49
C ARG A 373 16.84 -28.69 12.53
N ASP A 374 17.37 -27.52 12.22
CA ASP A 374 18.55 -27.38 11.37
C ASP A 374 19.84 -27.85 12.08
N ALA A 375 19.84 -27.90 13.42
CA ALA A 375 20.94 -28.38 14.25
C ALA A 375 20.90 -29.88 14.60
N LEU A 376 20.01 -30.69 14.00
CA LEU A 376 19.74 -32.11 14.30
C LEU A 376 20.91 -33.12 14.05
N MET A 377 22.15 -32.67 14.09
CA MET A 377 23.34 -33.54 14.01
C MET A 377 23.74 -34.18 15.36
N LEU A 378 23.05 -33.87 16.47
CA LEU A 378 23.35 -34.36 17.82
C LEU A 378 22.15 -35.07 18.45
N ALA A 379 22.35 -36.28 18.99
CA ALA A 379 21.29 -37.14 19.53
C ALA A 379 20.45 -36.48 20.66
N GLU A 380 21.01 -35.52 21.39
CA GLU A 380 20.34 -34.81 22.49
C GLU A 380 19.33 -33.75 22.01
N THR A 381 19.53 -33.19 20.81
CA THR A 381 18.63 -32.15 20.24
C THR A 381 17.23 -32.68 19.90
N THR A 382 17.06 -34.00 19.73
CA THR A 382 15.75 -34.61 19.40
C THR A 382 14.74 -34.51 20.55
N GLN A 383 15.21 -34.68 21.80
CA GLN A 383 14.34 -34.56 22.98
C GLN A 383 13.92 -33.10 23.21
N MET A 384 14.84 -32.16 22.99
CA MET A 384 14.58 -30.72 23.12
C MET A 384 13.65 -30.21 22.02
N LEU A 385 13.83 -30.68 20.77
CA LEU A 385 12.92 -30.39 19.67
C LEU A 385 11.49 -30.86 19.96
N THR A 386 11.35 -32.03 20.61
CA THR A 386 10.05 -32.56 21.02
C THR A 386 9.41 -31.68 22.09
N ALA A 387 10.16 -31.31 23.13
CA ALA A 387 9.69 -30.41 24.18
C ALA A 387 9.35 -29.00 23.66
N ALA A 388 10.16 -28.47 22.74
CA ALA A 388 9.93 -27.19 22.07
C ALA A 388 8.67 -27.20 21.21
N SER A 389 8.50 -28.26 20.41
CA SER A 389 7.30 -28.47 19.59
C SER A 389 6.04 -28.61 20.45
N GLU A 390 6.12 -29.29 21.59
CA GLU A 390 5.01 -29.42 22.54
C GLU A 390 4.66 -28.08 23.20
N ALA A 391 5.66 -27.31 23.62
CA ALA A 391 5.45 -25.96 24.17
C ALA A 391 4.83 -25.02 23.12
N ALA A 392 5.33 -25.03 21.88
CA ALA A 392 4.80 -24.21 20.78
C ALA A 392 3.35 -24.57 20.42
N ARG A 393 2.97 -25.86 20.49
CA ARG A 393 1.58 -26.31 20.27
C ARG A 393 0.58 -25.75 21.29
N THR A 394 1.02 -25.26 22.44
CA THR A 394 0.14 -24.60 23.42
C THR A 394 -0.21 -23.16 23.05
N VAL A 395 0.46 -22.57 22.06
CA VAL A 395 0.06 -21.29 21.45
C VAL A 395 -1.15 -21.54 20.57
N LYS A 396 -2.35 -21.33 21.11
CA LYS A 396 -3.54 -21.19 20.27
C LYS A 396 -3.34 -20.04 19.29
N ALA A 397 -3.63 -20.30 18.01
CA ALA A 397 -3.68 -19.28 16.97
C ALA A 397 -4.56 -18.11 17.42
N PRO A 398 -4.25 -16.86 17.05
CA PRO A 398 -5.05 -15.70 17.42
C PRO A 398 -6.52 -15.80 16.98
N GLU A 399 -6.82 -16.65 15.98
CA GLU A 399 -8.18 -16.93 15.51
C GLU A 399 -9.02 -17.79 16.48
N GLU A 400 -8.39 -18.50 17.42
CA GLU A 400 -9.08 -19.31 18.45
C GLU A 400 -9.27 -18.57 19.78
N ARG A 401 -8.99 -17.25 19.81
CA ARG A 401 -9.13 -16.39 21.00
C ARG A 401 -10.42 -15.55 21.03
N VAL A 402 -11.45 -15.94 20.28
CA VAL A 402 -12.79 -15.31 20.29
C VAL A 402 -13.76 -16.11 21.13
#